data_AF-A0A973EQ99-F1
#
_entry.id   AF-A0A973EQ99-F1
#
_cell.length_a   1.000
_cell.length_b   1.000
_cell.length_c   1.000
_cell.angle_alpha   90.00
_cell.angle_beta   90.00
_cell.angle_gamma   90.00
#
_symmetry.space_group_name_H-M   'P 1'
#
loop_
_entity.id
_entity.type
_entity.pdbx_description
1 polymer ?
#
loop_
_entity_poly.entity_id
_entity_poly.type
_entity_poly.pdbx_seq_one_letter_code
_entity_poly.pdbx_strand_id
1 'polypeptide(L)'
;MRSTFSERGAHASSDSPGPLKQAEYFLSSGEEEKARDLAVRWRMVPGQSPAAYRGWGEVCRELGMARQAEECFRMALRIDRDDTDSLFLLAELCADVGRFEEAMGILRRIVRRDPGHTRARELLAENYRALGFTGRAEALCPQPQPRTYEDFERYFPPSVGSEDVARFTSLFAGREQGYAVQAVDSRTGEVRLEYRPGFVSPEIVVPHILGEATLAVYPMRSDHTVRHAVVSLHIDAAVREQNIRNRSYLRALDDKMKSHVMKLARCARLYGIPAYPEDAGTFSYRLWFFFDGFVHFLKAGRFAKAFLEKAPPAEGSFVAEPLLATKPVGIGWMERAVVLPSGLKGVRDAAACFSMRTVCPTRNSSNTCGE
;
A
#
# COMPACT_ATOMS: atom_id res chain seq x y z
N MET A 1 -40.98 -4.39 55.51
CA MET A 1 -40.56 -5.56 54.73
C MET A 1 -39.13 -5.35 54.27
N ARG A 2 -38.18 -5.96 54.99
CA ARG A 2 -36.76 -6.00 54.63
C ARG A 2 -36.57 -7.21 53.71
N SER A 3 -36.15 -6.99 52.47
CA SER A 3 -35.69 -8.06 51.57
C SER A 3 -34.18 -8.04 51.56
N THR A 4 -33.59 -9.10 52.10
CA THR A 4 -32.16 -9.32 52.29
C THR A 4 -31.46 -9.57 50.96
N PHE A 5 -30.52 -8.69 50.63
CA PHE A 5 -29.49 -8.92 49.63
C PHE A 5 -28.56 -10.02 50.17
N SER A 6 -28.63 -11.21 49.59
CA SER A 6 -27.73 -12.31 49.94
C SER A 6 -26.42 -12.14 49.17
N GLU A 7 -25.45 -11.48 49.81
CA GLU A 7 -24.03 -11.66 49.49
C GLU A 7 -23.67 -13.14 49.65
N ARG A 8 -23.51 -13.85 48.53
CA ARG A 8 -22.74 -15.10 48.51
C ARG A 8 -21.34 -14.76 48.02
N GLY A 9 -20.47 -14.48 48.99
CA GLY A 9 -19.03 -14.63 48.82
C GLY A 9 -18.76 -16.06 48.36
N ALA A 10 -18.24 -16.19 47.14
CA ALA A 10 -17.72 -17.44 46.65
C ALA A 10 -16.41 -17.71 47.39
N HIS A 11 -16.47 -18.58 48.40
CA HIS A 11 -15.29 -19.27 48.91
C HIS A 11 -14.68 -20.07 47.75
N ALA A 12 -13.56 -19.58 47.22
CA ALA A 12 -12.74 -20.31 46.28
C ALA A 12 -12.12 -21.52 47.01
N SER A 13 -12.69 -22.70 46.76
CA SER A 13 -12.03 -23.98 47.01
C SER A 13 -10.77 -24.06 46.14
N SER A 14 -9.62 -24.33 46.76
CA SER A 14 -8.28 -24.20 46.19
C SER A 14 -7.88 -25.22 45.10
N ASP A 15 -8.80 -26.05 44.61
CA ASP A 15 -8.50 -27.08 43.59
C ASP A 15 -9.36 -27.01 42.31
N SER A 16 -10.27 -26.03 42.21
CA SER A 16 -11.04 -25.82 40.98
C SER A 16 -10.30 -24.84 40.06
N PRO A 17 -10.03 -25.19 38.78
CA PRO A 17 -9.43 -24.24 37.85
C PRO A 17 -10.27 -22.96 37.80
N GLY A 18 -9.61 -21.80 37.89
CA GLY A 18 -10.28 -20.50 37.82
C GLY A 18 -11.16 -20.38 36.55
N PRO A 19 -12.15 -19.47 36.54
CA PRO A 19 -13.18 -19.44 35.49
C PRO A 19 -12.62 -19.34 34.07
N LEU A 20 -11.48 -18.68 33.88
CA LEU A 20 -10.78 -18.61 32.60
C LEU A 20 -10.30 -19.99 32.13
N LYS A 21 -9.58 -20.73 32.99
CA LYS A 21 -9.11 -22.09 32.68
C LYS A 21 -10.26 -23.05 32.40
N GLN A 22 -11.40 -22.85 33.08
CA GLN A 22 -12.61 -23.64 32.82
C GLN A 22 -13.19 -23.32 31.43
N ALA A 23 -13.20 -22.05 31.01
CA ALA A 23 -13.63 -21.67 29.68
C ALA A 23 -12.68 -22.22 28.58
N GLU A 24 -11.37 -22.15 28.79
CA GLU A 24 -10.36 -22.77 27.92
C GLU A 24 -10.56 -24.29 27.78
N TYR A 25 -10.83 -24.97 28.91
CA TYR A 25 -11.15 -26.41 28.89
C TYR A 25 -12.40 -26.71 28.07
N PHE A 26 -13.48 -25.94 28.25
CA PHE A 26 -14.70 -26.11 27.45
C PHE A 26 -14.47 -25.88 25.96
N LEU A 27 -13.63 -24.91 25.57
CA LEU A 27 -13.22 -24.73 24.18
C LEU A 27 -12.49 -25.97 23.63
N SER A 28 -11.49 -26.46 24.36
CA SER A 28 -10.72 -27.65 23.94
C SER A 28 -11.57 -28.92 23.87
N SER A 29 -12.67 -28.97 24.62
CA SER A 29 -13.62 -30.09 24.66
C SER A 29 -14.78 -29.94 23.67
N GLY A 30 -14.85 -28.84 22.91
CA GLY A 30 -15.93 -28.55 21.95
C GLY A 30 -17.24 -28.07 22.58
N GLU A 31 -17.26 -27.78 23.89
CA GLU A 31 -18.43 -27.30 24.62
C GLU A 31 -18.57 -25.76 24.52
N GLU A 32 -18.68 -25.24 23.30
CA GLU A 32 -18.63 -23.80 23.01
C GLU A 32 -19.66 -22.97 23.78
N GLU A 33 -20.88 -23.47 23.98
CA GLU A 33 -21.93 -22.74 24.71
C GLU A 33 -21.53 -22.45 26.15
N LYS A 34 -20.91 -23.43 26.84
CA LYS A 34 -20.46 -23.24 28.22
C LYS A 34 -19.29 -22.27 28.31
N ALA A 35 -18.35 -22.36 27.37
CA ALA A 35 -17.26 -21.38 27.26
C ALA A 35 -17.82 -19.97 27.01
N ARG A 36 -18.85 -19.85 26.16
CA ARG A 36 -19.52 -18.59 25.84
C ARG A 36 -20.18 -17.95 27.05
N ASP A 37 -20.90 -18.73 27.85
CA ASP A 37 -21.55 -18.24 29.07
C ASP A 37 -20.54 -17.70 30.08
N LEU A 38 -19.41 -18.42 30.25
CA LEU A 38 -18.32 -17.97 31.10
C LEU A 38 -17.69 -16.67 30.58
N ALA A 39 -17.39 -16.60 29.28
CA ALA A 39 -16.81 -15.41 28.67
C ALA A 39 -17.70 -14.17 28.82
N VAL A 40 -19.02 -14.31 28.66
CA VAL A 40 -19.97 -13.20 28.86
C VAL A 40 -19.98 -12.70 30.31
N ARG A 41 -19.92 -13.63 31.26
CA ARG A 41 -20.03 -13.31 32.69
C ARG A 41 -18.75 -12.72 33.27
N TRP A 42 -17.58 -13.16 32.81
CA TRP A 42 -16.32 -12.91 33.52
C TRP A 42 -15.35 -11.97 32.79
N ARG A 43 -15.48 -11.73 31.48
CA ARG A 43 -14.50 -10.95 30.72
C ARG A 43 -14.31 -9.50 31.17
N MET A 44 -15.36 -8.87 31.74
CA MET A 44 -15.35 -7.47 32.18
C MET A 44 -15.31 -7.30 33.70
N VAL A 45 -14.90 -8.32 34.46
CA VAL A 45 -14.73 -8.16 35.91
C VAL A 45 -13.66 -7.10 36.19
N PRO A 46 -13.96 -6.05 36.99
CA PRO A 46 -12.99 -5.00 37.33
C PRO A 46 -11.78 -5.53 38.11
N GLY A 47 -10.64 -4.86 37.96
CA GLY A 47 -9.42 -5.19 38.72
C GLY A 47 -8.67 -6.43 38.24
N GLN A 48 -9.03 -6.98 37.08
CA GLN A 48 -8.27 -8.07 36.46
C GLN A 48 -6.89 -7.60 35.99
N SER A 49 -5.93 -8.52 35.97
CA SER A 49 -4.58 -8.28 35.44
C SER A 49 -4.60 -8.22 33.90
N PRO A 50 -3.58 -7.62 33.26
CA PRO A 50 -3.44 -7.64 31.80
C PRO A 50 -3.50 -9.06 31.22
N ALA A 51 -2.83 -10.02 31.87
CA ALA A 51 -2.83 -11.43 31.44
C ALA A 51 -4.23 -12.07 31.50
N ALA A 52 -5.03 -11.75 32.53
CA ALA A 52 -6.41 -12.24 32.63
C ALA A 52 -7.30 -11.65 31.52
N TYR A 53 -7.16 -10.35 31.23
CA TYR A 53 -7.86 -9.74 30.10
C TYR A 53 -7.41 -10.33 28.75
N ARG A 54 -6.12 -10.65 28.56
CA ARG A 54 -5.65 -11.35 27.35
C ARG A 54 -6.31 -12.73 27.20
N GLY A 55 -6.29 -13.55 28.24
CA GLY A 55 -6.89 -14.88 28.19
C GLY A 55 -8.39 -14.86 27.88
N TRP A 56 -9.15 -13.94 28.50
CA TRP A 56 -10.56 -13.77 28.13
C TRP A 56 -10.74 -13.26 26.69
N GLY A 57 -9.84 -12.41 26.22
CA GLY A 57 -9.82 -11.94 24.84
C GLY A 57 -9.60 -13.07 23.83
N GLU A 58 -8.65 -13.98 24.12
CA GLU A 58 -8.39 -15.17 23.31
C GLU A 58 -9.60 -16.11 23.30
N VAL A 59 -10.19 -16.42 24.46
CA VAL A 59 -11.43 -17.20 24.54
C VAL A 59 -12.55 -16.57 23.71
N CYS A 60 -12.73 -15.25 23.81
CA CYS A 60 -13.73 -14.55 22.99
C CYS A 60 -13.40 -14.62 21.49
N ARG A 61 -12.13 -14.53 21.09
CA ARG A 61 -11.72 -14.62 19.68
C ARG A 61 -12.04 -16.00 19.10
N GLU A 62 -11.67 -17.07 19.80
CA GLU A 62 -11.96 -18.45 19.37
C GLU A 62 -13.47 -18.71 19.24
N LEU A 63 -14.29 -18.08 20.10
CA LEU A 63 -15.76 -18.14 20.03
C LEU A 63 -16.40 -17.28 18.93
N GLY A 64 -15.60 -16.58 18.11
CA GLY A 64 -16.09 -15.64 17.09
C GLY A 64 -16.65 -14.32 17.66
N MET A 65 -16.44 -14.05 18.95
CA MET A 65 -16.88 -12.85 19.65
C MET A 65 -15.89 -11.69 19.47
N ALA A 66 -15.65 -11.29 18.21
CA ALA A 66 -14.58 -10.35 17.87
C ALA A 66 -14.65 -9.01 18.63
N ARG A 67 -15.84 -8.44 18.81
CA ARG A 67 -16.01 -7.18 19.55
C ARG A 67 -15.60 -7.32 21.02
N GLN A 68 -16.01 -8.42 21.65
CA GLN A 68 -15.70 -8.73 23.04
C GLN A 68 -14.20 -9.01 23.23
N ALA A 69 -13.58 -9.71 22.27
CA ALA A 69 -12.14 -9.94 22.26
C ALA A 69 -11.36 -8.62 22.19
N GLU A 70 -11.76 -7.72 21.29
CA GLU A 70 -11.16 -6.39 21.14
C GLU A 70 -11.28 -5.56 22.43
N GLU A 71 -12.46 -5.57 23.07
CA GLU A 71 -12.69 -4.90 24.35
C GLU A 71 -11.69 -5.42 25.42
N CYS A 72 -11.50 -6.73 25.51
CA CYS A 72 -10.57 -7.35 26.46
C CYS A 72 -9.11 -6.95 26.19
N PHE A 73 -8.62 -7.06 24.95
CA PHE A 73 -7.25 -6.66 24.61
C PHE A 73 -7.02 -5.17 24.86
N ARG A 74 -7.99 -4.31 24.55
CA ARG A 74 -7.90 -2.87 24.84
C ARG A 74 -7.92 -2.58 26.34
N MET A 75 -8.60 -3.38 27.16
CA MET A 75 -8.52 -3.26 28.63
C MET A 75 -7.14 -3.62 29.16
N ALA A 76 -6.50 -4.68 28.65
CA ALA A 76 -5.12 -5.00 28.99
C ALA A 76 -4.17 -3.83 28.63
N LEU A 77 -4.36 -3.24 27.45
CA LEU A 77 -3.57 -2.08 26.98
C LEU A 77 -3.85 -0.77 27.72
N ARG A 78 -4.97 -0.65 28.43
CA ARG A 78 -5.23 0.49 29.33
C ARG A 78 -4.40 0.41 30.61
N ILE A 79 -4.11 -0.80 31.07
CA ILE A 79 -3.28 -1.04 32.25
C ILE A 79 -1.80 -0.90 31.86
N ASP A 80 -1.38 -1.55 30.78
CA ASP A 80 -0.04 -1.40 30.21
C ASP A 80 -0.10 -1.13 28.70
N ARG A 81 0.19 0.11 28.32
CA ARG A 81 0.12 0.60 26.93
C ARG A 81 1.18 0.02 26.00
N ASP A 82 2.18 -0.64 26.56
CA ASP A 82 3.35 -1.17 25.87
C ASP A 82 3.48 -2.70 26.04
N ASP A 83 2.45 -3.36 26.57
CA ASP A 83 2.37 -4.81 26.66
C ASP A 83 2.35 -5.45 25.26
N THR A 84 3.46 -6.09 24.89
CA THR A 84 3.70 -6.57 23.53
C THR A 84 2.76 -7.72 23.16
N ASP A 85 2.43 -8.59 24.11
CA ASP A 85 1.49 -9.70 23.90
C ASP A 85 0.08 -9.18 23.59
N SER A 86 -0.42 -8.21 24.35
CA SER A 86 -1.73 -7.60 24.09
C SER A 86 -1.77 -6.85 22.77
N LEU A 87 -0.69 -6.13 22.42
CA LEU A 87 -0.57 -5.47 21.12
C LEU A 87 -0.60 -6.50 19.99
N PHE A 88 0.14 -7.61 20.12
CA PHE A 88 0.18 -8.66 19.11
C PHE A 88 -1.19 -9.32 18.92
N LEU A 89 -1.86 -9.72 20.01
CA LEU A 89 -3.19 -10.34 19.96
C LEU A 89 -4.26 -9.40 19.38
N LEU A 90 -4.20 -8.10 19.69
CA LEU A 90 -5.08 -7.10 19.08
C LEU A 90 -4.83 -6.98 17.57
N ALA A 91 -3.56 -6.98 17.14
CA ALA A 91 -3.22 -6.91 15.72
C ALA A 91 -3.67 -8.16 14.95
N GLU A 92 -3.51 -9.34 15.55
CA GLU A 92 -3.97 -10.62 15.01
C GLU A 92 -5.50 -10.62 14.86
N LEU A 93 -6.24 -10.23 15.89
CA LEU A 93 -7.69 -10.05 15.82
C LEU A 93 -8.10 -9.03 14.73
N CYS A 94 -7.40 -7.91 14.60
CA CYS A 94 -7.67 -6.92 13.56
C CYS A 94 -7.46 -7.52 12.15
N ALA A 95 -6.42 -8.32 11.93
CA ALA A 95 -6.22 -9.04 10.68
C ALA A 95 -7.33 -10.08 10.43
N ASP A 96 -7.79 -10.79 11.47
CA ASP A 96 -8.86 -11.79 11.42
C ASP A 96 -10.23 -11.21 11.06
N VAL A 97 -10.48 -9.94 11.40
CA VAL A 97 -11.70 -9.22 10.98
C VAL A 97 -11.50 -8.36 9.72
N GLY A 98 -10.31 -8.36 9.13
CA GLY A 98 -10.00 -7.64 7.89
C GLY A 98 -9.62 -6.17 8.04
N ARG A 99 -9.33 -5.69 9.26
CA ARG A 99 -8.80 -4.35 9.55
C ARG A 99 -7.27 -4.33 9.42
N PHE A 100 -6.79 -4.49 8.19
CA PHE A 100 -5.36 -4.65 7.91
C PHE A 100 -4.55 -3.39 8.22
N GLU A 101 -5.06 -2.19 7.95
CA GLU A 101 -4.28 -0.97 8.19
C GLU A 101 -4.02 -0.75 9.70
N GLU A 102 -5.03 -0.99 10.54
CA GLU A 102 -4.89 -0.94 12.00
C GLU A 102 -3.91 -2.01 12.49
N ALA A 103 -4.07 -3.26 12.04
CA ALA A 103 -3.18 -4.36 12.39
C ALA A 103 -1.71 -4.03 12.06
N MET A 104 -1.44 -3.52 10.85
CA MET A 104 -0.10 -3.16 10.43
C MET A 104 0.48 -1.97 11.21
N GLY A 105 -0.36 -1.01 11.60
CA GLY A 105 0.05 0.09 12.48
C GLY A 105 0.60 -0.42 13.81
N ILE A 106 -0.11 -1.38 14.42
CA ILE A 106 0.29 -2.03 15.67
C ILE A 106 1.55 -2.88 15.47
N LEU A 107 1.59 -3.73 14.44
CA LEU A 107 2.72 -4.62 14.17
C LEU A 107 4.01 -3.85 13.88
N ARG A 108 3.94 -2.73 13.14
CA ARG A 108 5.10 -1.86 12.93
C ARG A 108 5.64 -1.31 14.25
N ARG A 109 4.79 -0.99 15.23
CA ARG A 109 5.24 -0.56 16.57
C ARG A 109 5.97 -1.69 17.29
N ILE A 110 5.44 -2.91 17.23
CA ILE A 110 6.08 -4.10 17.83
C ILE A 110 7.47 -4.31 17.22
N VAL A 111 7.57 -4.43 15.89
CA VAL A 111 8.83 -4.75 15.20
C VAL A 111 9.87 -3.60 15.27
N ARG A 112 9.41 -2.35 15.45
CA ARG A 112 10.32 -1.22 15.74
C ARG A 112 10.97 -1.32 17.12
N ARG A 113 10.23 -1.81 18.12
CA ARG A 113 10.73 -1.97 19.49
C ARG A 113 11.55 -3.25 19.64
N ASP A 114 11.01 -4.36 19.13
CA ASP A 114 11.64 -5.68 19.14
C ASP A 114 11.75 -6.22 17.71
N PRO A 115 12.88 -5.98 17.02
CA PRO A 115 13.15 -6.57 15.71
C PRO A 115 13.15 -8.10 15.71
N GLY A 116 13.38 -8.74 16.86
CA GLY A 116 13.46 -10.20 17.02
C GLY A 116 12.10 -10.89 17.15
N HIS A 117 11.00 -10.13 17.23
CA HIS A 117 9.66 -10.70 17.37
C HIS A 117 9.17 -11.34 16.05
N THR A 118 9.59 -12.58 15.80
CA THR A 118 9.33 -13.32 14.56
C THR A 118 7.85 -13.38 14.18
N ARG A 119 6.96 -13.72 15.13
CA ARG A 119 5.51 -13.80 14.88
C ARG A 119 4.90 -12.49 14.37
N ALA A 120 5.31 -11.34 14.92
CA ALA A 120 4.82 -10.03 14.50
C ALA A 120 5.34 -9.65 13.12
N ARG A 121 6.60 -9.98 12.81
CA ARG A 121 7.20 -9.77 11.49
C ARG A 121 6.52 -10.63 10.42
N GLU A 122 6.21 -11.88 10.73
CA GLU A 122 5.51 -12.82 9.83
C GLU A 122 4.08 -12.37 9.55
N LEU A 123 3.31 -12.05 10.60
CA LEU A 123 1.95 -11.54 10.46
C LEU A 123 1.92 -10.20 9.69
N LEU A 124 2.91 -9.33 9.89
CA LEU A 124 3.03 -8.09 9.13
C LEU A 124 3.31 -8.38 7.64
N ALA A 125 4.17 -9.34 7.34
CA ALA A 125 4.42 -9.78 5.97
C ALA A 125 3.17 -10.41 5.33
N GLU A 126 2.40 -11.21 6.07
CA GLU A 126 1.12 -11.77 5.61
C GLU A 126 0.09 -10.69 5.30
N ASN A 127 -0.05 -9.69 6.17
CA ASN A 127 -0.91 -8.54 5.94
C ASN A 127 -0.48 -7.76 4.68
N TYR A 128 0.83 -7.55 4.48
CA TYR A 128 1.35 -6.96 3.23
C TYR A 128 0.99 -7.83 1.99
N ARG A 129 1.11 -9.15 2.06
CA ARG A 129 0.72 -10.04 0.94
C ARG A 129 -0.79 -10.01 0.67
N ALA A 130 -1.61 -9.96 1.72
CA ALA A 130 -3.06 -9.86 1.61
C ALA A 130 -3.49 -8.58 0.89
N LEU A 131 -2.76 -7.49 1.13
CA LEU A 131 -2.94 -6.19 0.46
C LEU A 131 -2.36 -6.13 -0.97
N GLY A 132 -1.61 -7.14 -1.42
CA GLY A 132 -0.89 -7.10 -2.70
C GLY A 132 0.33 -6.18 -2.68
N PHE A 133 1.02 -6.09 -1.53
CA PHE A 133 2.31 -5.42 -1.35
C PHE A 133 3.43 -6.45 -1.15
N THR A 134 3.62 -7.33 -2.13
CA THR A 134 4.57 -8.46 -2.06
C THR A 134 6.01 -8.01 -1.84
N GLY A 135 6.47 -6.93 -2.49
CA GLY A 135 7.81 -6.39 -2.29
C GLY A 135 8.07 -5.93 -0.85
N ARG A 136 7.04 -5.41 -0.16
CA ARG A 136 7.13 -5.08 1.28
C ARG A 136 7.22 -6.35 2.11
N ALA A 137 6.37 -7.34 1.82
CA ALA A 137 6.40 -8.62 2.52
C ALA A 137 7.74 -9.37 2.35
N GLU A 138 8.34 -9.32 1.17
CA GLU A 138 9.67 -9.90 0.89
C GLU A 138 10.78 -9.21 1.66
N ALA A 139 10.70 -7.90 1.88
CA ALA A 139 11.68 -7.18 2.68
C ALA A 139 11.68 -7.64 4.14
N LEU A 140 10.51 -7.98 4.70
CA LEU A 140 10.39 -8.53 6.05
C LEU A 140 10.78 -10.00 6.11
N CYS A 141 10.20 -10.82 5.24
CA CYS A 141 10.39 -12.27 5.21
C CYS A 141 10.78 -12.68 3.79
N PRO A 142 12.09 -12.65 3.47
CA PRO A 142 12.59 -13.10 2.18
C PRO A 142 12.23 -14.57 1.98
N GLN A 143 11.51 -14.86 0.91
CA GLN A 143 11.27 -16.23 0.47
C GLN A 143 12.19 -16.49 -0.73
N PRO A 144 12.94 -17.61 -0.76
CA PRO A 144 13.70 -17.99 -1.96
C PRO A 144 12.70 -18.34 -3.06
N GLN A 145 12.41 -17.38 -3.91
CA GLN A 145 11.67 -17.61 -5.15
C GLN A 145 12.70 -17.58 -6.28
N PRO A 146 12.82 -18.64 -7.11
CA PRO A 146 13.62 -18.57 -8.31
C PRO A 146 13.04 -17.44 -9.17
N ARG A 147 13.79 -16.35 -9.32
CA ARG A 147 13.39 -15.22 -10.15
C ARG A 147 13.90 -15.44 -11.56
N THR A 148 13.06 -16.03 -12.39
CA THR A 148 13.29 -16.09 -13.83
C THR A 148 12.70 -14.83 -14.45
N TYR A 149 13.56 -13.92 -14.89
CA TYR A 149 13.14 -12.70 -15.61
C TYR A 149 12.49 -12.98 -16.98
N GLU A 150 12.39 -14.26 -17.37
CA GLU A 150 11.72 -14.75 -18.57
C GLU A 150 10.20 -14.79 -18.40
N ASP A 151 9.69 -14.84 -17.17
CA ASP A 151 8.25 -14.97 -16.89
C ASP A 151 7.48 -13.63 -16.95
N PHE A 152 8.17 -12.51 -17.16
CA PHE A 152 7.57 -11.18 -17.09
C PHE A 152 7.41 -10.53 -18.45
N GLU A 153 6.25 -9.90 -18.68
CA GLU A 153 6.05 -9.01 -19.82
C GLU A 153 7.07 -7.87 -19.74
N ARG A 154 7.96 -7.79 -20.73
CA ARG A 154 8.95 -6.73 -20.86
C ARG A 154 8.51 -5.70 -21.88
N TYR A 155 8.52 -4.43 -21.48
CA TYR A 155 8.23 -3.31 -22.38
C TYR A 155 9.48 -2.76 -23.05
N PHE A 156 10.64 -2.98 -22.43
CA PHE A 156 11.95 -2.66 -22.98
C PHE A 156 12.62 -3.93 -23.54
N PRO A 157 13.49 -3.78 -24.56
CA PRO A 157 14.33 -4.89 -25.00
C PRO A 157 15.15 -5.44 -23.82
N PRO A 158 15.48 -6.74 -23.82
CA PRO A 158 16.25 -7.36 -22.74
C PRO A 158 17.65 -6.76 -22.56
N SER A 159 18.21 -6.18 -23.61
CA SER A 159 19.40 -5.32 -23.55
C SER A 159 18.99 -3.86 -23.59
N VAL A 160 19.27 -3.11 -22.53
CA VAL A 160 19.04 -1.65 -22.46
C VAL A 160 20.25 -0.95 -23.06
N GLY A 161 20.09 -0.33 -24.24
CA GLY A 161 21.14 0.40 -24.92
C GLY A 161 21.31 1.84 -24.43
N SER A 162 22.39 2.50 -24.86
CA SER A 162 22.63 3.92 -24.56
C SER A 162 21.54 4.84 -25.11
N GLU A 163 20.95 4.51 -26.26
CA GLU A 163 19.83 5.27 -26.84
C GLU A 163 18.56 5.18 -25.98
N ASP A 164 18.28 4.00 -25.41
CA ASP A 164 17.13 3.80 -24.52
C ASP A 164 17.28 4.61 -23.24
N VAL A 165 18.48 4.60 -22.65
CA VAL A 165 18.82 5.41 -21.47
C VAL A 165 18.69 6.90 -21.77
N ALA A 166 19.19 7.36 -22.92
CA ALA A 166 19.09 8.76 -23.32
C ALA A 166 17.62 9.19 -23.49
N ARG A 167 16.81 8.37 -24.16
CA ARG A 167 15.38 8.61 -24.34
C ARG A 167 14.65 8.63 -23.00
N PHE A 168 14.90 7.66 -22.13
CA PHE A 168 14.31 7.59 -20.79
C PHE A 168 14.64 8.85 -19.98
N THR A 169 15.92 9.20 -19.90
CA THR A 169 16.40 10.37 -19.15
C THR A 169 15.82 11.66 -19.72
N SER A 170 15.69 11.77 -21.05
CA SER A 170 15.09 12.94 -21.69
C SER A 170 13.59 13.08 -21.43
N LEU A 171 12.83 11.98 -21.38
CA LEU A 171 11.38 11.99 -21.12
C LEU A 171 11.08 12.39 -19.67
N PHE A 172 11.88 11.89 -18.74
CA PHE A 172 11.72 12.12 -17.30
C PHE A 172 12.67 13.17 -16.73
N ALA A 173 13.17 14.06 -17.60
CA ALA A 173 14.02 15.16 -17.20
C ALA A 173 13.27 16.08 -16.22
N GLY A 174 13.86 16.29 -15.06
CA GLY A 174 13.35 17.17 -14.01
C GLY A 174 14.52 17.87 -13.32
N ARG A 175 14.47 17.97 -11.99
CA ARG A 175 15.48 18.61 -11.16
C ARG A 175 16.90 18.15 -11.50
N GLU A 176 17.79 19.12 -11.63
CA GLU A 176 19.14 18.90 -12.13
C GLU A 176 20.08 18.32 -11.07
N GLN A 177 19.84 18.56 -9.78
CA GLN A 177 20.82 18.25 -8.73
C GLN A 177 20.40 17.13 -7.79
N GLY A 178 19.38 16.35 -8.13
CA GLY A 178 19.04 15.18 -7.34
C GLY A 178 17.83 14.41 -7.82
N TYR A 179 17.82 13.14 -7.45
CA TYR A 179 16.74 12.20 -7.68
C TYR A 179 16.44 11.46 -6.38
N ALA A 180 15.49 10.53 -6.40
CA ALA A 180 15.21 9.67 -5.28
C ALA A 180 15.18 8.21 -5.70
N VAL A 181 15.58 7.32 -4.78
CA VAL A 181 15.48 5.87 -4.98
C VAL A 181 14.56 5.31 -3.91
N GLN A 182 13.70 4.38 -4.30
CA GLN A 182 12.87 3.67 -3.34
C GLN A 182 13.73 2.78 -2.45
N ALA A 183 13.58 2.95 -1.14
CA ALA A 183 14.12 2.06 -0.14
C ALA A 183 12.96 1.44 0.65
N VAL A 184 13.11 0.16 0.99
CA VAL A 184 12.16 -0.56 1.85
C VAL A 184 12.88 -0.89 3.14
N ASP A 185 12.33 -0.43 4.26
CA ASP A 185 12.82 -0.78 5.59
C ASP A 185 12.61 -2.28 5.81
N SER A 186 13.70 -3.05 5.96
CA SER A 186 13.65 -4.51 6.07
C SER A 186 12.98 -5.01 7.35
N ARG A 187 12.78 -4.14 8.35
CA ARG A 187 12.13 -4.49 9.60
C ARG A 187 10.62 -4.28 9.51
N THR A 188 10.21 -3.18 8.91
CA THR A 188 8.81 -2.72 8.94
C THR A 188 8.09 -2.84 7.60
N GLY A 189 8.82 -3.00 6.50
CA GLY A 189 8.27 -2.96 5.13
C GLY A 189 7.83 -1.57 4.70
N GLU A 190 8.14 -0.53 5.48
CA GLU A 190 7.83 0.84 5.09
C GLU A 190 8.67 1.24 3.89
N VAL A 191 8.00 1.82 2.91
CA VAL A 191 8.62 2.35 1.70
C VAL A 191 8.94 3.82 1.91
N ARG A 192 10.16 4.21 1.60
CA ARG A 192 10.61 5.61 1.59
C ARG A 192 11.29 5.92 0.26
N LEU A 193 11.26 7.20 -0.11
CA LEU A 193 12.04 7.72 -1.22
C LEU A 193 13.25 8.42 -0.63
N GLU A 194 14.43 7.82 -0.81
CA GLU A 194 15.69 8.38 -0.34
C GLU A 194 16.26 9.31 -1.39
N TYR A 195 16.46 10.58 -1.03
CA TYR A 195 17.13 11.54 -1.88
C TYR A 195 18.58 11.14 -2.14
N ARG A 196 19.01 11.27 -3.40
CA ARG A 196 20.40 11.07 -3.83
C ARG A 196 20.85 12.33 -4.60
N PRO A 197 21.97 12.96 -4.20
CA PRO A 197 22.48 14.12 -4.90
C PRO A 197 23.05 13.71 -6.27
N GLY A 198 22.99 14.62 -7.24
CA GLY A 198 23.51 14.41 -8.59
C GLY A 198 22.43 14.17 -9.65
N PHE A 199 22.88 13.90 -10.87
CA PHE A 199 22.01 13.72 -12.03
C PHE A 199 21.55 12.27 -12.15
N VAL A 200 20.40 12.06 -12.81
CA VAL A 200 19.98 10.72 -13.24
C VAL A 200 20.97 10.22 -14.30
N SER A 201 21.70 9.15 -13.99
CA SER A 201 22.75 8.57 -14.84
C SER A 201 22.36 7.17 -15.34
N PRO A 202 23.06 6.62 -16.37
CA PRO A 202 22.84 5.24 -16.82
C PRO A 202 22.94 4.21 -15.68
N GLU A 203 23.79 4.45 -14.69
CA GLU A 203 24.03 3.56 -13.56
C GLU A 203 22.80 3.33 -12.69
N ILE A 204 21.84 4.26 -12.66
CA ILE A 204 20.57 4.10 -11.94
C ILE A 204 19.39 3.82 -12.88
N VAL A 205 19.44 4.32 -14.12
CA VAL A 205 18.38 4.09 -15.12
C VAL A 205 18.33 2.62 -15.54
N VAL A 206 19.48 1.98 -15.77
CA VAL A 206 19.52 0.58 -16.22
C VAL A 206 18.95 -0.37 -15.15
N PRO A 207 19.42 -0.34 -13.87
CA PRO A 207 18.80 -1.15 -12.82
C PRO A 207 17.32 -0.86 -12.62
N HIS A 208 16.88 0.39 -12.81
CA HIS A 208 15.46 0.75 -12.74
C HIS A 208 14.62 0.10 -13.84
N ILE A 209 15.06 0.19 -15.10
CA ILE A 209 14.37 -0.43 -16.23
C ILE A 209 14.34 -1.96 -16.07
N LEU A 210 15.41 -2.54 -15.54
CA LEU A 210 15.53 -3.97 -15.24
C LEU A 210 14.84 -4.38 -13.92
N GLY A 211 14.14 -3.48 -13.24
CA GLY A 211 13.38 -3.79 -12.02
C GLY A 211 14.23 -4.17 -10.79
N GLU A 212 15.52 -3.89 -10.82
CA GLU A 212 16.46 -4.10 -9.70
C GLU A 212 16.42 -2.94 -8.70
N ALA A 213 16.06 -1.75 -9.17
CA ALA A 213 15.86 -0.55 -8.37
C ALA A 213 14.54 0.13 -8.77
N THR A 214 14.06 1.06 -7.95
CA THR A 214 12.91 1.91 -8.30
C THR A 214 13.30 3.37 -8.17
N LEU A 215 13.52 4.00 -9.32
CA LEU A 215 13.89 5.39 -9.47
C LEU A 215 12.65 6.29 -9.38
N ALA A 216 12.80 7.41 -8.71
CA ALA A 216 11.88 8.52 -8.69
C ALA A 216 12.62 9.83 -8.99
N VAL A 217 11.96 10.76 -9.65
CA VAL A 217 12.53 12.07 -9.99
C VAL A 217 11.68 13.18 -9.42
N TYR A 218 12.30 14.32 -9.13
CA TYR A 218 11.60 15.55 -8.84
C TYR A 218 11.31 16.23 -10.19
N PRO A 219 10.05 16.31 -10.65
CA PRO A 219 9.78 16.70 -12.05
C PRO A 219 10.12 18.16 -12.35
N MET A 220 10.16 19.02 -11.33
CA MET A 220 10.34 20.46 -11.47
C MET A 220 11.83 20.82 -11.46
N ARG A 221 12.24 21.58 -12.46
CA ARG A 221 13.57 22.17 -12.58
C ARG A 221 13.71 23.46 -11.78
N SER A 222 14.95 23.94 -11.62
CA SER A 222 15.23 25.21 -10.94
C SER A 222 14.58 26.44 -11.60
N ASP A 223 14.25 26.35 -12.89
CA ASP A 223 13.53 27.39 -13.65
C ASP A 223 11.99 27.23 -13.61
N HIS A 224 11.48 26.37 -12.73
CA HIS A 224 10.06 26.06 -12.57
C HIS A 224 9.41 25.42 -13.81
N THR A 225 10.19 24.73 -14.64
CA THR A 225 9.68 23.97 -15.78
C THR A 225 9.66 22.47 -15.54
N VAL A 226 8.81 21.77 -16.30
CA VAL A 226 8.65 20.30 -16.29
C VAL A 226 8.63 19.77 -17.72
N ARG A 227 9.00 18.50 -17.88
CA ARG A 227 8.95 17.79 -19.16
C ARG A 227 7.65 17.01 -19.40
N HIS A 228 6.90 16.76 -18.35
CA HIS A 228 5.70 15.93 -18.40
C HIS A 228 4.62 16.40 -17.41
N ALA A 229 3.38 15.99 -17.69
CA ALA A 229 2.26 16.01 -16.76
C ALA A 229 1.77 14.58 -16.54
N VAL A 230 1.22 14.32 -15.35
CA VAL A 230 0.76 12.98 -14.98
C VAL A 230 -0.60 13.07 -14.32
N VAL A 231 -1.51 12.19 -14.72
CA VAL A 231 -2.77 11.93 -14.02
C VAL A 231 -2.65 10.57 -13.33
N SER A 232 -2.88 10.52 -12.02
CA SER A 232 -2.94 9.27 -11.27
C SER A 232 -4.38 8.78 -11.15
N LEU A 233 -4.56 7.48 -11.34
CA LEU A 233 -5.84 6.79 -11.18
C LEU A 233 -5.68 5.64 -10.20
N HIS A 234 -6.56 5.52 -9.22
CA HIS A 234 -6.51 4.43 -8.25
C HIS A 234 -7.89 4.12 -7.68
N ILE A 235 -8.05 2.91 -7.14
CA ILE A 235 -9.22 2.56 -6.33
C ILE A 235 -9.11 3.26 -4.99
N ASP A 236 -10.21 3.85 -4.51
CA ASP A 236 -10.30 4.42 -3.17
C ASP A 236 -9.78 3.44 -2.09
N ALA A 237 -8.97 3.96 -1.17
CA ALA A 237 -8.29 3.15 -0.17
C ALA A 237 -9.27 2.39 0.75
N ALA A 238 -10.38 3.03 1.14
CA ALA A 238 -11.38 2.40 2.01
C ALA A 238 -12.13 1.29 1.28
N VAL A 239 -12.45 1.48 -0.01
CA VAL A 239 -13.07 0.43 -0.83
C VAL A 239 -12.12 -0.76 -0.99
N ARG A 240 -10.82 -0.51 -1.21
CA ARG A 240 -9.82 -1.57 -1.29
C ARG A 240 -9.72 -2.36 0.01
N GLU A 241 -9.58 -1.67 1.15
CA GLU A 241 -9.44 -2.31 2.46
C GLU A 241 -10.65 -3.19 2.80
N GLN A 242 -11.87 -2.66 2.62
CA GLN A 242 -13.12 -3.39 2.88
C GLN A 242 -13.28 -4.66 2.03
N ASN A 243 -12.63 -4.73 0.87
CA ASN A 243 -12.81 -5.81 -0.10
C ASN A 243 -11.57 -6.69 -0.30
N ILE A 244 -10.53 -6.58 0.52
CA ILE A 244 -9.29 -7.40 0.43
C ILE A 244 -9.57 -8.90 0.35
N ARG A 245 -10.53 -9.39 1.15
CA ARG A 245 -10.89 -10.80 1.16
C ARG A 245 -11.69 -11.22 -0.07
N ASN A 246 -12.36 -10.27 -0.73
CA ASN A 246 -13.14 -10.49 -1.94
C ASN A 246 -12.27 -10.27 -3.19
N ARG A 247 -11.33 -11.19 -3.44
CA ARG A 247 -10.36 -11.08 -4.53
C ARG A 247 -11.02 -10.98 -5.91
N SER A 248 -12.13 -11.65 -6.15
CA SER A 248 -12.85 -11.60 -7.42
C SER A 248 -13.44 -10.21 -7.68
N TYR A 249 -13.99 -9.57 -6.64
CA TYR A 249 -14.49 -8.19 -6.72
C TYR A 249 -13.37 -7.20 -7.02
N LEU A 250 -12.24 -7.28 -6.30
CA LEU A 250 -11.09 -6.40 -6.56
C LEU A 250 -10.52 -6.59 -7.97
N ARG A 251 -10.45 -7.83 -8.47
CA ARG A 251 -10.07 -8.11 -9.87
C ARG A 251 -11.02 -7.47 -10.87
N ALA A 252 -12.33 -7.59 -10.64
CA ALA A 252 -13.33 -6.97 -11.51
C ALA A 252 -13.23 -5.43 -11.49
N LEU A 253 -12.92 -4.82 -10.34
CA LEU A 253 -12.66 -3.38 -10.26
C LEU A 253 -11.39 -2.99 -11.00
N ASP A 254 -10.31 -3.78 -10.88
CA ASP A 254 -9.06 -3.56 -11.61
C ASP A 254 -9.28 -3.55 -13.13
N ASP A 255 -10.02 -4.53 -13.65
CA ASP A 255 -10.31 -4.63 -15.08
C ASP A 255 -11.18 -3.46 -15.58
N LYS A 256 -12.13 -2.99 -14.75
CA LYS A 256 -12.89 -1.77 -15.01
C LYS A 256 -11.99 -0.53 -15.01
N MET A 257 -11.03 -0.44 -14.09
CA MET A 257 -10.07 0.66 -14.03
C MET A 257 -9.19 0.67 -15.28
N LYS A 258 -8.64 -0.47 -15.70
CA LYS A 258 -7.88 -0.60 -16.97
C LYS A 258 -8.69 -0.09 -18.15
N SER A 259 -9.96 -0.51 -18.24
CA SER A 259 -10.87 -0.05 -19.29
C SER A 259 -11.06 1.47 -19.25
N HIS A 260 -11.23 2.05 -18.06
CA HIS A 260 -11.36 3.49 -17.87
C HIS A 260 -10.08 4.25 -18.25
N VAL A 261 -8.90 3.81 -17.84
CA VAL A 261 -7.61 4.38 -18.25
C VAL A 261 -7.48 4.40 -19.78
N MET A 262 -7.88 3.32 -20.45
CA MET A 262 -7.88 3.26 -21.92
C MET A 262 -8.93 4.18 -22.56
N LYS A 263 -10.07 4.43 -21.91
CA LYS A 263 -11.03 5.47 -22.34
C LYS A 263 -10.39 6.86 -22.25
N LEU A 264 -9.67 7.18 -21.18
CA LEU A 264 -8.96 8.46 -21.03
C LEU A 264 -7.87 8.64 -22.09
N ALA A 265 -7.06 7.61 -22.34
CA ALA A 265 -6.04 7.65 -23.39
C ALA A 265 -6.66 7.85 -24.79
N ARG A 266 -7.80 7.22 -25.08
CA ARG A 266 -8.57 7.49 -26.32
C ARG A 266 -9.08 8.93 -26.39
N CYS A 267 -9.60 9.47 -25.29
CA CYS A 267 -10.07 10.85 -25.20
C CYS A 267 -8.93 11.84 -25.52
N ALA A 268 -7.74 11.65 -24.94
CA ALA A 268 -6.57 12.49 -25.25
C ALA A 268 -6.23 12.48 -26.75
N ARG A 269 -6.27 11.28 -27.39
CA ARG A 269 -6.01 11.15 -28.83
C ARG A 269 -7.02 11.89 -29.71
N LEU A 270 -8.29 12.01 -29.29
CA LEU A 270 -9.30 12.80 -30.03
C LEU A 270 -8.94 14.29 -30.08
N TYR A 271 -8.18 14.78 -29.10
CA TYR A 271 -7.64 16.14 -29.08
C TYR A 271 -6.25 16.25 -29.72
N GLY A 272 -5.75 15.19 -30.35
CA GLY A 272 -4.40 15.15 -30.92
C GLY A 272 -3.29 15.13 -29.87
N ILE A 273 -3.60 14.73 -28.62
CA ILE A 273 -2.66 14.73 -27.50
C ILE A 273 -2.18 13.29 -27.24
N PRO A 274 -0.89 12.99 -27.42
CA PRO A 274 -0.34 11.70 -27.04
C PRO A 274 -0.44 11.47 -25.52
N ALA A 275 -0.96 10.32 -25.13
CA ALA A 275 -1.11 9.93 -23.73
C ALA A 275 -0.66 8.47 -23.56
N TYR A 276 0.08 8.22 -22.48
CA TYR A 276 0.78 6.96 -22.26
C TYR A 276 0.33 6.34 -20.93
N PRO A 277 -0.55 5.34 -20.98
CA PRO A 277 -0.95 4.59 -19.80
C PRO A 277 0.22 3.83 -19.18
N GLU A 278 0.24 3.83 -17.86
CA GLU A 278 1.16 3.06 -17.01
C GLU A 278 0.36 2.27 -15.98
N ASP A 279 0.65 0.98 -15.86
CA ASP A 279 0.23 0.19 -14.69
C ASP A 279 1.21 0.46 -13.55
N ALA A 280 0.75 1.20 -12.54
CA ALA A 280 1.53 1.58 -11.39
C ALA A 280 1.34 0.62 -10.20
N GLY A 281 0.83 -0.60 -10.44
CA GLY A 281 0.69 -1.66 -9.46
C GLY A 281 -0.33 -1.39 -8.35
N THR A 282 -0.65 -2.44 -7.59
CA THR A 282 -1.63 -2.44 -6.48
C THR A 282 -2.90 -1.62 -6.78
N PHE A 283 -3.55 -1.90 -7.92
CA PHE A 283 -4.78 -1.24 -8.38
C PHE A 283 -4.63 0.27 -8.64
N SER A 284 -3.44 0.70 -9.06
CA SER A 284 -3.15 2.08 -9.43
C SER A 284 -2.53 2.16 -10.83
N TYR A 285 -2.85 3.24 -11.52
CA TYR A 285 -2.42 3.53 -12.88
C TYR A 285 -1.99 4.99 -12.97
N ARG A 286 -1.18 5.30 -13.98
CA ARG A 286 -0.88 6.68 -14.35
C ARG A 286 -1.10 6.88 -15.83
N LEU A 287 -1.46 8.09 -16.21
CA LEU A 287 -1.53 8.52 -17.60
C LEU A 287 -0.53 9.66 -17.78
N TRP A 288 0.52 9.40 -18.56
CA TRP A 288 1.61 10.33 -18.80
C TRP A 288 1.37 11.15 -20.06
N PHE A 289 1.73 12.42 -19.99
CA PHE A 289 1.73 13.36 -21.10
C PHE A 289 3.10 14.02 -21.16
N PHE A 290 3.83 13.86 -22.27
CA PHE A 290 5.15 14.45 -22.46
C PHE A 290 5.06 15.67 -23.36
N PHE A 291 5.83 16.71 -23.03
CA PHE A 291 5.90 17.94 -23.81
C PHE A 291 7.17 17.93 -24.67
N ASP A 292 7.08 18.46 -25.90
CA ASP A 292 8.25 18.61 -26.78
C ASP A 292 9.32 19.52 -26.17
N GLY A 293 8.88 20.53 -25.43
CA GLY A 293 9.69 21.50 -24.72
C GLY A 293 9.51 21.43 -23.20
N PHE A 294 10.27 22.25 -22.49
CA PHE A 294 10.03 22.49 -21.07
C PHE A 294 8.85 23.46 -20.90
N VAL A 295 7.88 23.09 -20.07
CA VAL A 295 6.66 23.87 -19.82
C VAL A 295 6.62 24.27 -18.36
N HIS A 296 6.20 25.52 -18.07
CA HIS A 296 6.04 25.97 -16.69
C HIS A 296 5.10 25.04 -15.90
N PHE A 297 5.50 24.60 -14.70
CA PHE A 297 4.81 23.54 -13.96
C PHE A 297 3.32 23.85 -13.67
N LEU A 298 2.97 25.11 -13.39
CA LEU A 298 1.58 25.53 -13.23
C LEU A 298 0.73 25.32 -14.49
N LYS A 299 1.31 25.50 -15.70
CA LYS A 299 0.60 25.25 -16.95
C LYS A 299 0.38 23.74 -17.14
N ALA A 300 1.37 22.92 -16.80
CA ALA A 300 1.24 21.45 -16.81
C ALA A 300 0.15 20.97 -15.83
N GLY A 301 0.09 21.55 -14.63
CA GLY A 301 -0.98 21.26 -13.66
C GLY A 301 -2.37 21.69 -14.13
N ARG A 302 -2.50 22.90 -14.70
CA ARG A 302 -3.77 23.37 -15.31
C ARG A 302 -4.19 22.48 -16.48
N PHE A 303 -3.25 22.05 -17.29
CA PHE A 303 -3.49 21.11 -18.38
C PHE A 303 -4.08 19.79 -17.86
N ALA A 304 -3.44 19.15 -16.87
CA ALA A 304 -3.93 17.89 -16.32
C ALA A 304 -5.34 18.02 -15.70
N LYS A 305 -5.61 19.13 -15.02
CA LYS A 305 -6.94 19.44 -14.46
C LYS A 305 -7.98 19.64 -15.56
N ALA A 306 -7.69 20.48 -16.56
CA ALA A 306 -8.58 20.76 -17.68
C ALA A 306 -8.84 19.51 -18.54
N PHE A 307 -7.86 18.62 -18.66
CA PHE A 307 -8.04 17.31 -19.29
C PHE A 307 -9.07 16.47 -18.53
N LEU A 308 -8.94 16.35 -17.21
CA LEU A 308 -9.90 15.60 -16.37
C LEU A 308 -11.31 16.19 -16.39
N GLU A 309 -11.45 17.51 -16.47
CA GLU A 309 -12.75 18.19 -16.59
C GLU A 309 -13.48 17.88 -17.92
N LYS A 310 -12.74 17.58 -18.99
CA LYS A 310 -13.28 17.24 -20.31
C LYS A 310 -13.37 15.74 -20.58
N ALA A 311 -12.60 14.95 -19.83
CA ALA A 311 -12.56 13.51 -20.01
C ALA A 311 -13.77 12.83 -19.36
N PRO A 312 -14.11 11.58 -19.76
CA PRO A 312 -15.13 10.81 -19.06
C PRO A 312 -14.84 10.74 -17.55
N PRO A 313 -15.83 11.02 -16.69
CA PRO A 313 -15.61 11.07 -15.24
C PRO A 313 -15.27 9.69 -14.70
N ALA A 314 -14.51 9.66 -13.60
CA ALA A 314 -14.21 8.44 -12.88
C ALA A 314 -15.51 7.79 -12.36
N GLU A 315 -15.69 6.50 -12.62
CA GLU A 315 -16.92 5.77 -12.25
C GLU A 315 -16.77 5.17 -10.84
N GLY A 316 -17.79 5.35 -9.99
CA GLY A 316 -17.90 4.64 -8.70
C GLY A 316 -16.77 4.95 -7.71
N SER A 317 -15.93 3.96 -7.40
CA SER A 317 -14.86 4.00 -6.39
C SER A 317 -13.50 4.45 -6.95
N PHE A 318 -13.46 4.99 -8.16
CA PHE A 318 -12.23 5.40 -8.82
C PHE A 318 -11.90 6.85 -8.47
N VAL A 319 -10.64 7.09 -8.12
CA VAL A 319 -10.08 8.41 -7.88
C VAL A 319 -9.14 8.74 -9.03
N ALA A 320 -9.40 9.85 -9.73
CA ALA A 320 -8.54 10.37 -10.79
C ALA A 320 -8.14 11.81 -10.48
N GLU A 321 -6.83 12.07 -10.37
CA GLU A 321 -6.32 13.38 -9.96
C GLU A 321 -4.98 13.73 -10.63
N PRO A 322 -4.65 15.02 -10.79
CA PRO A 322 -3.33 15.44 -11.24
C PRO A 322 -2.25 15.07 -10.21
N LEU A 323 -1.22 14.35 -10.65
CA LEU A 323 -0.03 14.08 -9.86
C LEU A 323 0.95 15.26 -10.02
N LEU A 324 0.75 16.30 -9.21
CA LEU A 324 1.54 17.53 -9.29
C LEU A 324 2.99 17.35 -8.81
N ALA A 325 3.91 18.12 -9.40
CA ALA A 325 5.31 18.16 -9.03
C ALA A 325 5.58 18.74 -7.63
N THR A 326 4.56 19.37 -7.02
CA THR A 326 4.63 19.95 -5.68
C THR A 326 3.48 19.45 -4.81
N LYS A 327 3.71 19.45 -3.50
CA LYS A 327 2.69 19.22 -2.46
C LYS A 327 2.58 20.46 -1.58
N PRO A 328 1.38 20.93 -1.23
CA PRO A 328 1.21 22.03 -0.29
C PRO A 328 1.68 21.62 1.11
N VAL A 329 2.42 22.50 1.79
CA VAL A 329 2.88 22.33 3.18
C VAL A 329 2.82 23.68 3.89
N GLY A 330 1.83 23.85 4.77
CA GLY A 330 1.59 25.12 5.47
C GLY A 330 1.39 26.28 4.47
N ILE A 331 2.21 27.33 4.60
CA ILE A 331 2.16 28.54 3.75
C ILE A 331 2.95 28.33 2.43
N GLY A 332 3.59 27.18 2.23
CA GLY A 332 4.42 26.92 1.05
C GLY A 332 4.10 25.61 0.36
N TRP A 333 5.07 25.13 -0.40
CA TRP A 333 5.04 23.82 -1.03
C TRP A 333 6.39 23.13 -0.89
N MET A 334 6.37 21.81 -0.92
CA MET A 334 7.55 20.98 -1.08
C MET A 334 7.50 20.27 -2.43
N GLU A 335 8.65 20.02 -3.03
CA GLU A 335 8.71 19.20 -4.23
C GLU A 335 8.30 17.76 -3.93
N ARG A 336 7.61 17.15 -4.90
CA ARG A 336 7.16 15.77 -4.85
C ARG A 336 8.01 14.95 -5.81
N ALA A 337 8.71 13.95 -5.28
CA ALA A 337 9.30 12.91 -6.12
C ALA A 337 8.19 12.04 -6.73
N VAL A 338 8.31 11.75 -8.02
CA VAL A 338 7.42 10.89 -8.80
C VAL A 338 8.18 9.65 -9.20
N VAL A 339 7.69 8.48 -8.77
CA VAL A 339 8.25 7.18 -9.16
C VAL A 339 8.07 7.01 -10.66
N LEU A 340 9.16 6.63 -11.33
CA LEU A 340 9.19 6.44 -12.76
C LEU A 340 8.71 5.04 -13.14
N PRO A 341 8.20 4.87 -14.37
CA PRO A 341 7.84 3.57 -14.87
C PRO A 341 9.05 2.67 -15.06
N SER A 342 8.94 1.42 -14.61
CA SER A 342 9.90 0.35 -14.86
C SER A 342 9.62 -0.31 -16.22
N GLY A 343 10.58 -1.09 -16.70
CA GLY A 343 10.44 -1.85 -17.93
C GLY A 343 9.85 -3.25 -17.76
N LEU A 344 9.57 -3.66 -16.53
CA LEU A 344 9.16 -5.02 -16.18
C LEU A 344 7.83 -5.02 -15.43
N LYS A 345 6.89 -5.84 -15.90
CA LYS A 345 5.66 -6.11 -15.17
C LYS A 345 5.83 -7.30 -14.25
N GLY A 346 5.77 -7.10 -12.93
CA GLY A 346 5.66 -8.19 -11.95
C GLY A 346 6.93 -8.56 -11.17
N VAL A 347 8.09 -7.93 -11.42
CA VAL A 347 9.28 -8.12 -10.56
C VAL A 347 9.12 -7.24 -9.32
N ARG A 348 8.84 -7.86 -8.17
CA ARG A 348 8.80 -7.23 -6.83
C ARG A 348 7.78 -6.10 -6.62
N ASP A 349 6.55 -6.15 -7.12
CA ASP A 349 5.53 -5.11 -6.85
C ASP A 349 6.04 -3.65 -6.95
N ALA A 350 7.05 -3.39 -7.80
CA ALA A 350 7.46 -2.06 -8.22
C ALA A 350 6.70 -1.68 -9.51
N ALA A 351 5.39 -1.92 -9.49
CA ALA A 351 4.37 -0.87 -9.59
C ALA A 351 4.66 0.31 -10.54
N ALA A 352 5.07 0.02 -11.77
CA ALA A 352 5.33 1.04 -12.78
C ALA A 352 5.63 0.38 -14.15
N CYS A 353 4.73 0.37 -15.13
CA CYS A 353 4.96 -0.22 -16.48
C CYS A 353 4.69 0.79 -17.59
N PHE A 354 5.69 1.20 -18.38
CA PHE A 354 5.53 2.19 -19.46
C PHE A 354 5.89 1.65 -20.83
N SER A 355 5.02 1.93 -21.81
CA SER A 355 5.28 1.61 -23.21
C SER A 355 5.96 2.77 -23.93
N MET A 356 7.25 2.60 -24.28
CA MET A 356 7.99 3.51 -25.15
C MET A 356 7.71 3.31 -26.65
N ARG A 357 7.12 2.19 -27.08
CA ARG A 357 6.89 1.92 -28.51
C ARG A 357 5.89 2.86 -29.19
N THR A 358 5.20 3.71 -28.42
CA THR A 358 4.34 4.80 -28.92
C THR A 358 5.00 6.18 -28.81
N VAL A 359 6.21 6.29 -28.26
CA VAL A 359 7.02 7.53 -28.32
C VAL A 359 7.86 7.45 -29.58
N CYS A 360 7.22 7.66 -30.73
CA CYS A 360 7.97 7.94 -31.94
C CYS A 360 8.19 9.46 -32.00
N PRO A 361 9.43 9.96 -31.91
CA PRO A 361 9.73 11.30 -32.38
C PRO A 361 9.49 11.32 -33.88
N THR A 362 8.91 12.40 -34.37
CA THR A 362 8.84 12.80 -35.77
C THR A 362 9.94 12.16 -36.63
N ARG A 363 9.59 11.10 -37.37
CA ARG A 363 10.34 10.76 -38.59
C ARG A 363 9.71 11.55 -39.71
N ASN A 364 10.43 12.58 -40.14
CA ASN A 364 10.30 13.18 -41.45
C ASN A 364 10.14 12.07 -42.51
N SER A 365 8.96 11.95 -43.09
CA SER A 365 8.87 11.62 -44.50
C SER A 365 8.85 12.93 -45.25
N SER A 366 10.02 13.31 -45.77
CA SER A 366 10.09 14.13 -46.98
C SER A 366 9.13 13.57 -48.02
N ASN A 367 8.09 14.32 -48.36
CA ASN A 367 7.54 14.46 -49.70
C ASN A 367 6.50 15.57 -49.69
N THR A 368 6.87 16.69 -50.32
CA THR A 368 6.06 17.49 -51.25
C THR A 368 4.53 17.48 -51.07
N CYS A 369 4.01 18.59 -50.56
CA CYS A 369 2.84 19.36 -51.01
C CYS A 369 2.72 20.50 -49.98
N GLY A 370 2.92 21.78 -50.30
CA GLY A 370 2.18 22.50 -51.33
C GLY A 370 1.02 23.21 -50.62
N GLU A 371 1.28 24.47 -50.25
CA GLU A 371 0.37 25.52 -49.74
C GLU A 371 -0.16 25.44 -48.29
#